data_AF-A0A955T1X5-F1
#
_entry.id   AF-A0A955T1X5-F1
#
_cell.length_a   1.000
_cell.length_b   1.000
_cell.length_c   1.000
_cell.angle_alpha   90.00
_cell.angle_beta   90.00
_cell.angle_gamma   90.00
#
_symmetry.space_group_name_H-M   'P 1'
#
loop_
_entity.id
_entity.type
_entity.pdbx_description
1 polymer ?
#
loop_
_entity_poly.entity_id
_entity_poly.type
_entity_poly.pdbx_seq_one_letter_code
_entity_poly.pdbx_strand_id
1 'polypeptide(L)'
;MRKPSLLALSSLLVASCLSPTFGQEATPTRNVDLDNSGSVDATDIFAFISYWHSLIDSGTPTETPTFTPTMESPTETPTLTPTATPTATDAGPSFNIADYFVLTPGTNWTFGVPGKGQLGEGFSWLVLDSPVDLGDGLMVTSIQTIGFSTDFTRHLDEDLWSFDEITGHLLFHGIRESVGFDINGTNISLPAQDLIIDPPVDFGGADLSIGEVISTTASVSVIADIPPFGEQEIVATAYATVTYSEFLPTFSTELGEFTDVIKLSVNIRAVVDLGLTDLETEFLNNCFYVKEGVGLVAIDLDPETGGADLLTISDGEIFINGSPVEILPE
;
A
#
# COMPACT_ATOMS: atom_id res chain seq x y z
N MET A 1 -6.48 16.39 -22.08
CA MET A 1 -7.17 15.57 -21.06
C MET A 1 -6.07 14.93 -20.23
N ARG A 2 -5.97 15.34 -18.96
CA ARG A 2 -4.91 14.93 -18.04
C ARG A 2 -5.20 13.49 -17.59
N LYS A 3 -4.23 12.60 -17.74
CA LYS A 3 -4.27 11.24 -17.21
C LYS A 3 -3.66 11.27 -15.81
N PRO A 4 -4.25 10.63 -14.80
CA PRO A 4 -3.61 10.52 -13.49
C PRO A 4 -2.56 9.41 -13.55
N SER A 5 -1.32 9.74 -13.19
CA SER A 5 -0.20 8.84 -12.93
C SER A 5 0.35 9.14 -11.53
N LEU A 6 0.99 8.15 -10.87
CA LEU A 6 1.63 8.20 -9.54
C LEU A 6 0.73 8.14 -8.28
N LEU A 7 -0.26 7.22 -8.23
CA LEU A 7 -1.36 7.25 -7.23
C LEU A 7 -1.55 6.01 -6.31
N ALA A 8 -0.72 4.97 -6.37
CA ALA A 8 -1.25 3.61 -6.13
C ALA A 8 -0.97 2.89 -4.79
N LEU A 9 -0.47 3.53 -3.72
CA LEU A 9 -0.35 2.80 -2.42
C LEU A 9 -1.50 3.10 -1.44
N SER A 10 -1.91 4.36 -1.29
CA SER A 10 -2.93 4.82 -0.32
C SER A 10 -4.28 5.08 -0.96
N SER A 11 -4.30 5.85 -2.07
CA SER A 11 -5.51 6.08 -2.87
C SER A 11 -6.07 4.78 -3.44
N LEU A 12 -5.26 3.73 -3.56
CA LEU A 12 -5.72 2.43 -4.05
C LEU A 12 -6.48 1.67 -2.95
N LEU A 13 -6.08 1.75 -1.67
CA LEU A 13 -6.80 1.13 -0.55
C LEU A 13 -8.11 1.87 -0.22
N VAL A 14 -8.12 3.19 -0.40
CA VAL A 14 -9.27 4.06 -0.10
C VAL A 14 -10.22 4.19 -1.31
N ALA A 15 -9.71 4.28 -2.55
CA ALA A 15 -10.53 4.28 -3.76
C ALA A 15 -11.08 2.89 -4.11
N SER A 16 -10.48 1.79 -3.64
CA SER A 16 -11.09 0.45 -3.77
C SER A 16 -11.98 0.07 -2.62
N CYS A 17 -12.40 1.01 -1.79
CA CYS A 17 -13.64 0.82 -1.06
C CYS A 17 -14.82 1.39 -1.87
N LEU A 18 -14.58 2.36 -2.79
CA LEU A 18 -15.65 3.26 -3.24
C LEU A 18 -15.56 3.82 -4.70
N SER A 19 -14.61 3.42 -5.56
CA SER A 19 -14.48 3.99 -6.93
C SER A 19 -15.14 3.13 -8.03
N PRO A 20 -16.09 3.68 -8.81
CA PRO A 20 -16.71 3.01 -9.95
C PRO A 20 -15.94 3.32 -11.25
N THR A 21 -14.79 2.69 -11.49
CA THR A 21 -14.15 2.76 -12.83
C THR A 21 -14.52 1.54 -13.67
N PHE A 22 -15.80 1.43 -14.02
CA PHE A 22 -16.23 0.68 -15.19
C PHE A 22 -16.07 1.58 -16.42
N GLY A 23 -15.28 1.13 -17.40
CA GLY A 23 -15.19 1.77 -18.70
C GLY A 23 -16.58 1.91 -19.32
N GLN A 24 -16.94 3.12 -19.75
CA GLN A 24 -18.16 3.37 -20.52
C GLN A 24 -18.08 2.65 -21.87
N GLU A 25 -18.57 1.43 -21.93
CA GLU A 25 -19.21 0.88 -23.13
C GLU A 25 -20.71 0.67 -22.90
N ALA A 26 -21.45 0.64 -24.01
CA ALA A 26 -22.90 0.59 -24.21
C ALA A 26 -23.78 0.32 -22.96
N THR A 27 -24.76 1.22 -22.76
CA THR A 27 -25.87 1.18 -21.78
C THR A 27 -25.79 0.02 -20.78
N PRO A 28 -25.33 0.27 -19.54
CA PRO A 28 -25.16 -0.77 -18.53
C PRO A 28 -26.45 -1.58 -18.38
N THR A 29 -26.29 -2.90 -18.26
CA THR A 29 -27.44 -3.78 -18.02
C THR A 29 -28.08 -3.45 -16.67
N ARG A 30 -29.39 -3.68 -16.53
CA ARG A 30 -30.17 -3.49 -15.29
C ARG A 30 -29.60 -4.16 -14.03
N ASN A 31 -28.67 -5.08 -14.18
CA ASN A 31 -28.01 -5.76 -13.07
C ASN A 31 -26.83 -4.95 -12.48
N VAL A 32 -26.45 -3.85 -13.11
CA VAL A 32 -25.34 -2.97 -12.71
C VAL A 32 -25.82 -1.52 -12.56
N ASP A 33 -26.77 -1.11 -13.40
CA ASP A 33 -27.55 0.13 -13.28
C ASP A 33 -28.84 -0.18 -12.50
N LEU A 34 -28.69 -0.24 -11.17
CA LEU A 34 -29.71 -0.63 -10.20
C LEU A 34 -30.83 0.41 -10.11
N ASP A 35 -30.54 1.67 -10.37
CA ASP A 35 -31.54 2.74 -10.41
C ASP A 35 -32.16 2.99 -11.80
N ASN A 36 -31.62 2.34 -12.85
CA ASN A 36 -32.00 2.45 -14.27
C ASN A 36 -31.79 3.86 -14.86
N SER A 37 -30.78 4.60 -14.39
CA SER A 37 -30.39 5.92 -14.88
C SER A 37 -29.70 5.89 -16.24
N GLY A 38 -29.22 4.72 -16.68
CA GLY A 38 -28.41 4.53 -17.89
C GLY A 38 -26.91 4.79 -17.66
N SER A 39 -26.49 5.06 -16.43
CA SER A 39 -25.10 5.11 -15.96
C SER A 39 -24.91 4.14 -14.80
N VAL A 40 -23.65 3.76 -14.53
CA VAL A 40 -23.28 3.14 -13.25
C VAL A 40 -22.67 4.25 -12.42
N ASP A 41 -23.34 4.68 -11.37
CA ASP A 41 -22.92 5.78 -10.51
C ASP A 41 -23.25 5.55 -9.01
N ALA A 42 -23.01 6.56 -8.17
CA ALA A 42 -23.21 6.45 -6.73
C ALA A 42 -24.66 6.15 -6.34
N THR A 43 -25.62 6.44 -7.21
CA THR A 43 -27.04 6.15 -7.01
C THR A 43 -27.32 4.65 -7.10
N ASP A 44 -26.55 3.92 -7.90
CA ASP A 44 -26.62 2.45 -7.95
C ASP A 44 -26.09 1.81 -6.67
N ILE A 45 -24.97 2.32 -6.15
CA ILE A 45 -24.43 1.92 -4.84
C ILE A 45 -25.45 2.23 -3.73
N PHE A 46 -26.11 3.38 -3.82
CA PHE A 46 -27.15 3.77 -2.88
C PHE A 46 -28.39 2.86 -2.94
N ALA A 47 -28.84 2.53 -4.15
CA ALA A 47 -29.96 1.62 -4.40
C ALA A 47 -29.63 0.21 -3.91
N PHE A 48 -28.38 -0.22 -4.06
CA PHE A 48 -27.86 -1.48 -3.54
C PHE A 48 -27.88 -1.55 -2.02
N ILE A 49 -27.29 -0.57 -1.34
CA ILE A 49 -27.25 -0.51 0.14
C ILE A 49 -28.68 -0.45 0.69
N SER A 50 -29.54 0.37 0.08
CA SER A 50 -30.95 0.48 0.45
C SER A 50 -31.71 -0.84 0.27
N TYR A 51 -31.46 -1.57 -0.82
CA TYR A 51 -32.02 -2.90 -1.06
C TYR A 51 -31.53 -3.91 -0.02
N TRP A 52 -30.23 -3.94 0.28
CA TRP A 52 -29.64 -4.81 1.30
C TRP A 52 -30.22 -4.57 2.69
N HIS A 53 -30.32 -3.32 3.13
CA HIS A 53 -30.95 -2.99 4.41
C HIS A 53 -32.44 -3.31 4.45
N SER A 54 -33.14 -3.26 3.30
CA SER A 54 -34.55 -3.69 3.23
C SER A 54 -34.72 -5.21 3.34
N LEU A 55 -33.69 -5.99 3.01
CA LEU A 55 -33.68 -7.44 3.20
C LEU A 55 -33.38 -7.84 4.65
N ILE A 56 -32.72 -6.96 5.41
CA ILE A 56 -32.54 -7.06 6.86
C ILE A 56 -33.79 -6.47 7.54
N ASP A 57 -34.96 -7.02 7.21
CA ASP A 57 -36.12 -6.82 8.07
C ASP A 57 -35.85 -7.57 9.39
N SER A 58 -36.18 -6.93 10.50
CA SER A 58 -35.90 -7.32 11.89
C SER A 58 -36.65 -8.60 12.34
N GLY A 59 -36.56 -9.66 11.53
CA GLY A 59 -37.11 -10.97 11.79
C GLY A 59 -36.57 -11.50 13.11
N THR A 60 -37.45 -11.57 14.10
CA THR A 60 -37.29 -12.34 15.34
C THR A 60 -36.50 -13.62 15.07
N PRO A 61 -35.45 -13.95 15.85
CA PRO A 61 -34.58 -15.09 15.55
C PRO A 61 -35.43 -16.36 15.39
N THR A 62 -35.47 -16.88 14.17
CA THR A 62 -36.07 -18.18 13.87
C THR A 62 -35.09 -19.25 14.34
N GLU A 63 -35.57 -20.20 15.15
CA GLU A 63 -34.74 -21.25 15.73
C GLU A 63 -33.89 -21.96 14.67
N THR A 64 -32.61 -22.13 15.01
CA THR A 64 -31.61 -22.80 14.20
C THR A 64 -32.07 -24.22 13.83
N PRO A 65 -32.17 -24.57 12.53
CA PRO A 65 -32.40 -25.95 12.15
C PRO A 65 -31.20 -26.81 12.57
N THR A 66 -31.47 -27.87 13.33
CA THR A 66 -30.46 -28.86 13.69
C THR A 66 -30.10 -29.67 12.44
N PHE A 67 -28.94 -29.40 11.84
CA PHE A 67 -28.40 -30.22 10.77
C PHE A 67 -27.82 -31.52 11.36
N THR A 68 -28.37 -32.65 10.93
CA THR A 68 -27.74 -33.96 11.16
C THR A 68 -26.65 -34.15 10.10
N PRO A 69 -25.38 -34.37 10.46
CA PRO A 69 -24.32 -34.56 9.48
C PRO A 69 -24.53 -35.88 8.74
N THR A 70 -24.65 -35.81 7.41
CA THR A 70 -24.53 -36.97 6.52
C THR A 70 -23.05 -37.16 6.23
N MET A 71 -22.48 -38.32 6.60
CA MET A 71 -21.10 -38.66 6.24
C MET A 71 -20.99 -38.80 4.72
N GLU A 72 -20.25 -37.89 4.08
CA GLU A 72 -19.80 -38.10 2.72
C GLU A 72 -18.55 -38.99 2.67
N SER A 73 -18.48 -39.78 1.61
CA SER A 73 -17.44 -40.77 1.30
C SER A 73 -16.08 -40.11 1.04
N PRO A 74 -14.95 -40.72 1.45
CA PRO A 74 -13.63 -40.12 1.28
C PRO A 74 -13.28 -39.90 -0.20
N THR A 75 -12.99 -38.66 -0.56
CA THR A 75 -12.39 -38.26 -1.84
C THR A 75 -10.90 -38.63 -1.84
N GLU A 76 -10.42 -39.25 -2.92
CA GLU A 76 -9.02 -39.66 -3.05
C GLU A 76 -8.06 -38.46 -3.03
N THR A 77 -7.05 -38.53 -2.16
CA THR A 77 -5.97 -37.54 -2.05
C THR A 77 -5.13 -37.54 -3.33
N PRO A 78 -4.95 -36.38 -4.02
CA PRO A 78 -4.05 -36.31 -5.16
C PRO A 78 -2.61 -36.57 -4.73
N THR A 79 -1.96 -37.52 -5.40
CA THR A 79 -0.53 -37.80 -5.26
C THR A 79 0.27 -36.61 -5.78
N LEU A 80 0.87 -35.85 -4.88
CA LEU A 80 1.78 -34.76 -5.23
C LEU A 80 3.00 -35.32 -5.95
N THR A 81 3.21 -34.89 -7.19
CA THR A 81 4.47 -35.12 -7.91
C THR A 81 5.55 -34.29 -7.23
N PRO A 82 6.73 -34.84 -6.89
CA PRO A 82 7.77 -34.09 -6.20
C PRO A 82 8.23 -32.91 -7.06
N THR A 83 7.92 -31.69 -6.61
CA THR A 83 8.48 -30.45 -7.14
C THR A 83 9.99 -30.50 -6.96
N ALA A 84 10.74 -30.21 -8.03
CA ALA A 84 12.19 -30.19 -7.99
C ALA A 84 12.68 -29.28 -6.87
N THR A 85 13.52 -29.82 -5.98
CA THR A 85 14.21 -29.04 -4.95
C THR A 85 15.11 -28.03 -5.65
N PRO A 86 14.93 -26.72 -5.44
CA PRO A 86 15.82 -25.73 -6.03
C PRO A 86 17.24 -26.00 -5.55
N THR A 87 18.18 -26.07 -6.49
CA THR A 87 19.61 -26.14 -6.20
C THR A 87 19.98 -24.94 -5.34
N ALA A 88 20.61 -25.20 -4.18
CA ALA A 88 21.14 -24.15 -3.30
C ALA A 88 22.07 -23.24 -4.11
N THR A 89 21.56 -22.08 -4.49
CA THR A 89 22.37 -20.94 -4.90
C THR A 89 23.03 -20.46 -3.61
N ASP A 90 24.34 -20.18 -3.63
CA ASP A 90 25.04 -19.62 -2.46
C ASP A 90 24.15 -18.54 -1.85
N ALA A 91 23.71 -18.75 -0.60
CA ALA A 91 22.96 -17.76 0.14
C ALA A 91 23.84 -16.50 0.14
N GLY A 92 23.35 -15.43 -0.50
CA GLY A 92 24.07 -14.17 -0.58
C GLY A 92 24.42 -13.63 0.81
N PRO A 93 25.09 -12.47 0.89
CA PRO A 93 25.31 -11.83 2.19
C PRO A 93 23.98 -11.68 2.93
N SER A 94 23.96 -12.05 4.21
CA SER A 94 22.84 -11.73 5.09
C SER A 94 22.92 -10.26 5.49
N PHE A 95 21.79 -9.59 5.60
CA PHE A 95 21.73 -8.16 5.94
C PHE A 95 20.60 -7.87 6.94
N ASN A 96 20.61 -6.68 7.53
CA ASN A 96 19.58 -6.22 8.44
C ASN A 96 18.86 -5.01 7.81
N ILE A 97 17.54 -5.09 7.65
CA ILE A 97 16.78 -4.02 6.98
C ILE A 97 16.89 -2.68 7.72
N ALA A 98 17.16 -2.69 9.03
CA ALA A 98 17.35 -1.48 9.81
C ALA A 98 18.55 -0.62 9.34
N ASP A 99 19.56 -1.26 8.75
CA ASP A 99 20.73 -0.55 8.20
C ASP A 99 20.41 0.10 6.84
N TYR A 100 19.31 -0.29 6.21
CA TYR A 100 18.87 0.18 4.88
C TYR A 100 17.64 1.08 4.92
N PHE A 101 16.97 1.25 6.07
CA PHE A 101 15.80 2.12 6.21
C PHE A 101 15.95 3.07 7.40
N VAL A 102 16.35 4.31 7.13
CA VAL A 102 16.78 5.25 8.18
C VAL A 102 15.59 6.02 8.76
N LEU A 103 15.06 5.58 9.90
CA LEU A 103 13.98 6.29 10.62
C LEU A 103 14.47 7.44 11.52
N THR A 104 15.66 8.00 11.28
CA THR A 104 16.20 9.08 12.10
C THR A 104 15.50 10.41 11.76
N PRO A 105 14.99 11.17 12.75
CA PRO A 105 14.39 12.47 12.51
C PRO A 105 15.23 13.44 11.69
N GLY A 106 14.56 14.24 10.86
CA GLY A 106 15.20 15.17 9.94
C GLY A 106 15.90 14.51 8.76
N THR A 107 15.76 13.18 8.61
CA THR A 107 16.22 12.49 7.40
C THR A 107 15.30 12.84 6.23
N ASN A 108 15.88 13.12 5.06
CA ASN A 108 15.11 13.48 3.87
C ASN A 108 15.63 12.78 2.61
N TRP A 109 14.70 12.28 1.79
CA TRP A 109 14.99 11.77 0.44
C TRP A 109 14.17 12.53 -0.59
N THR A 110 14.79 12.97 -1.67
CA THR A 110 14.13 13.76 -2.73
C THR A 110 14.14 12.99 -4.03
N PHE A 111 12.96 12.59 -4.51
CA PHE A 111 12.77 11.78 -5.70
C PHE A 111 12.31 12.61 -6.89
N GLY A 112 12.79 12.25 -8.06
CA GLY A 112 12.42 12.88 -9.32
C GLY A 112 12.50 11.91 -10.48
N VAL A 113 11.85 12.27 -11.59
CA VAL A 113 11.96 11.51 -12.83
C VAL A 113 13.28 11.89 -13.53
N PRO A 114 14.14 10.91 -13.87
CA PRO A 114 15.40 11.17 -14.55
C PRO A 114 15.22 12.03 -15.82
N GLY A 115 16.06 13.04 -15.98
CA GLY A 115 16.13 13.92 -17.14
C GLY A 115 14.99 14.95 -17.26
N LYS A 116 13.99 14.92 -16.35
CA LYS A 116 12.87 15.88 -16.36
C LYS A 116 13.05 17.03 -15.36
N GLY A 117 14.03 16.94 -14.46
CA GLY A 117 14.28 17.93 -13.41
C GLY A 117 13.12 18.04 -12.39
N GLN A 118 13.27 18.91 -11.39
CA GLN A 118 12.31 19.09 -10.29
C GLN A 118 10.93 19.68 -10.69
N LEU A 119 10.68 20.00 -11.97
CA LEU A 119 9.57 20.85 -12.40
C LEU A 119 8.30 20.10 -12.85
N GLY A 120 8.03 18.88 -12.37
CA GLY A 120 6.82 18.18 -12.80
C GLY A 120 6.18 17.21 -11.82
N GLU A 121 6.93 16.23 -11.32
CA GLU A 121 6.32 15.01 -10.76
C GLU A 121 7.15 14.39 -9.61
N GLY A 122 8.02 15.18 -8.97
CA GLY A 122 8.82 14.72 -7.85
C GLY A 122 8.20 15.00 -6.48
N PHE A 123 8.76 14.36 -5.47
CA PHE A 123 8.37 14.55 -4.07
C PHE A 123 9.58 14.31 -3.16
N SER A 124 9.48 14.80 -1.93
CA SER A 124 10.42 14.48 -0.87
C SER A 124 9.74 13.64 0.23
N TRP A 125 10.50 12.79 0.89
CA TRP A 125 10.11 12.08 2.12
C TRP A 125 10.91 12.61 3.28
N LEU A 126 10.23 13.20 4.26
CA LEU A 126 10.84 13.78 5.44
C LEU A 126 10.46 12.99 6.70
N VAL A 127 11.45 12.45 7.40
CA VAL A 127 11.24 11.86 8.72
C VAL A 127 11.00 12.97 9.73
N LEU A 128 9.82 12.98 10.36
CA LEU A 128 9.43 14.03 11.31
C LEU A 128 10.07 13.85 12.68
N ASP A 129 10.26 14.96 13.40
CA ASP A 129 10.85 14.97 14.76
C ASP A 129 9.93 14.40 15.85
N SER A 130 8.62 14.39 15.58
CA SER A 130 7.62 14.01 16.57
C SER A 130 7.04 12.64 16.22
N PRO A 131 7.31 11.60 17.01
CA PRO A 131 6.65 10.31 16.83
C PRO A 131 5.15 10.44 17.11
N VAL A 132 4.38 9.52 16.54
CA VAL A 132 2.93 9.43 16.65
C VAL A 132 2.57 8.31 17.62
N ASP A 133 1.65 8.56 18.55
CA ASP A 133 1.11 7.54 19.45
C ASP A 133 -0.10 6.87 18.76
N LEU A 134 0.00 5.57 18.47
CA LEU A 134 -1.10 4.77 17.90
C LEU A 134 -1.96 4.09 18.97
N GLY A 135 -1.71 4.38 20.26
CA GLY A 135 -2.37 3.73 21.38
C GLY A 135 -1.47 2.72 22.08
N ASP A 136 -1.84 2.37 23.31
CA ASP A 136 -1.12 1.41 24.16
C ASP A 136 0.38 1.69 24.37
N GLY A 137 0.80 2.94 24.14
CA GLY A 137 2.20 3.37 24.25
C GLY A 137 3.06 3.00 23.03
N LEU A 138 2.45 2.54 21.93
CA LEU A 138 3.13 2.30 20.67
C LEU A 138 3.43 3.64 19.99
N MET A 139 4.69 4.05 20.07
CA MET A 139 5.20 5.24 19.38
C MET A 139 5.77 4.83 18.02
N VAL A 140 5.25 5.42 16.95
CA VAL A 140 5.71 5.19 15.58
C VAL A 140 6.37 6.44 15.01
N THR A 141 7.33 6.25 14.13
CA THR A 141 7.96 7.29 13.33
C THR A 141 7.03 7.69 12.18
N SER A 142 6.87 8.98 11.97
CA SER A 142 6.11 9.53 10.84
C SER A 142 7.05 10.01 9.73
N ILE A 143 6.77 9.61 8.49
CA ILE A 143 7.47 10.07 7.30
C ILE A 143 6.49 10.86 6.44
N GLN A 144 6.68 12.17 6.36
CA GLN A 144 5.80 13.05 5.59
C GLN A 144 6.23 13.10 4.12
N THR A 145 5.25 12.98 3.24
CA THR A 145 5.45 13.20 1.81
C THR A 145 5.26 14.68 1.46
N ILE A 146 6.27 15.30 0.85
CA ILE A 146 6.26 16.70 0.41
C ILE A 146 6.33 16.73 -1.12
N GLY A 147 5.17 16.74 -1.76
CA GLY A 147 5.10 16.94 -3.22
C GLY A 147 5.67 18.29 -3.66
N PHE A 148 6.33 18.35 -4.82
CA PHE A 148 6.85 19.61 -5.38
C PHE A 148 5.75 20.57 -5.85
N SER A 149 4.53 20.06 -5.97
CA SER A 149 3.33 20.84 -6.22
C SER A 149 2.28 20.54 -5.13
N THR A 150 1.47 21.54 -4.79
CA THR A 150 0.42 21.40 -3.76
C THR A 150 -0.79 20.59 -4.26
N ASP A 151 -0.87 20.32 -5.56
CA ASP A 151 -1.85 19.41 -6.16
C ASP A 151 -1.35 17.96 -6.22
N PHE A 152 -0.14 17.70 -5.71
CA PHE A 152 0.32 16.34 -5.49
C PHE A 152 -0.57 15.68 -4.44
N THR A 153 -1.16 14.54 -4.78
CA THR A 153 -2.27 13.95 -4.02
C THR A 153 -1.85 13.46 -2.63
N ARG A 154 -0.57 13.15 -2.43
CA ARG A 154 -0.03 12.80 -1.12
C ARG A 154 0.71 13.95 -0.42
N HIS A 155 0.52 15.18 -0.88
CA HIS A 155 1.20 16.32 -0.27
C HIS A 155 0.73 16.46 1.18
N LEU A 156 1.67 16.28 2.12
CA LEU A 156 1.54 16.28 3.58
C LEU A 156 1.03 14.98 4.21
N ASP A 157 0.75 13.93 3.44
CA ASP A 157 0.41 12.62 4.01
C ASP A 157 1.61 12.03 4.75
N GLU A 158 1.31 11.27 5.80
CA GLU A 158 2.30 10.70 6.72
C GLU A 158 2.26 9.17 6.67
N ASP A 159 3.38 8.54 6.32
CA ASP A 159 3.58 7.10 6.44
C ASP A 159 4.06 6.75 7.85
N LEU A 160 3.45 5.74 8.48
CA LEU A 160 3.68 5.37 9.88
C LEU A 160 4.54 4.11 10.00
N TRP A 161 5.74 4.24 10.55
CA TRP A 161 6.76 3.19 10.60
C TRP A 161 7.30 2.96 12.00
N SER A 162 7.75 1.74 12.33
CA SER A 162 8.52 1.50 13.55
C SER A 162 9.58 0.44 13.35
N PHE A 163 10.63 0.50 14.15
CA PHE A 163 11.45 -0.66 14.46
C PHE A 163 10.95 -1.30 15.75
N ASP A 164 10.62 -2.58 15.69
CA ASP A 164 10.41 -3.36 16.91
C ASP A 164 11.79 -3.63 17.55
N GLU A 165 12.06 -3.05 18.72
CA GLU A 165 13.33 -3.20 19.41
C GLU A 165 13.61 -4.63 19.89
N ILE A 166 12.58 -5.46 20.03
CA ILE A 166 12.68 -6.84 20.51
C ILE A 166 13.05 -7.77 19.35
N THR A 167 12.33 -7.64 18.24
CA THR A 167 12.50 -8.52 17.07
C THR A 167 13.52 -7.97 16.09
N GLY A 168 13.77 -6.67 16.11
CA GLY A 168 14.56 -5.95 15.10
C GLY A 168 13.79 -5.73 13.79
N HIS A 169 12.49 -6.01 13.74
CA HIS A 169 11.71 -5.92 12.51
C HIS A 169 11.34 -4.47 12.16
N LEU A 170 11.38 -4.15 10.87
CA LEU A 170 10.79 -2.93 10.31
C LEU A 170 9.31 -3.19 10.03
N LEU A 171 8.45 -2.37 10.62
CA LEU A 171 7.00 -2.51 10.55
C LEU A 171 6.36 -1.26 9.95
N PHE A 172 5.40 -1.44 9.04
CA PHE A 172 4.56 -0.39 8.48
C PHE A 172 3.14 -0.49 9.05
N HIS A 173 2.73 0.55 9.77
CA HIS A 173 1.46 0.60 10.50
C HIS A 173 0.32 1.25 9.71
N GLY A 174 0.63 1.87 8.57
CA GLY A 174 -0.36 2.53 7.74
C GLY A 174 -0.05 4.00 7.50
N ILE A 175 -1.10 4.80 7.28
CA ILE A 175 -0.98 6.14 6.72
C ILE A 175 -1.93 7.09 7.45
N ARG A 176 -1.47 8.31 7.70
CA ARG A 176 -2.32 9.41 8.11
C ARG A 176 -2.53 10.34 6.92
N GLU A 177 -3.76 10.41 6.45
CA GLU A 177 -4.16 11.32 5.37
C GLU A 177 -4.31 12.73 5.93
N SER A 178 -3.62 13.68 5.30
CA SER A 178 -3.56 15.07 5.76
C SER A 178 -4.69 15.94 5.18
N VAL A 179 -5.26 15.50 4.06
CA VAL A 179 -6.32 16.18 3.33
C VAL A 179 -7.39 15.15 3.00
N GLY A 180 -8.66 15.50 3.26
CA GLY A 180 -9.77 14.67 2.82
C GLY A 180 -9.78 14.51 1.29
N PHE A 181 -10.06 13.30 0.81
CA PHE A 181 -10.11 12.99 -0.61
C PHE A 181 -11.56 12.80 -1.07
N ASP A 182 -11.90 13.38 -2.23
CA ASP A 182 -13.17 13.14 -2.92
C ASP A 182 -13.03 11.91 -3.81
N ILE A 183 -13.85 10.90 -3.55
CA ILE A 183 -13.87 9.68 -4.34
C ILE A 183 -14.39 10.04 -5.73
N ASN A 184 -13.45 10.17 -6.67
CA ASN A 184 -13.62 10.65 -8.04
C ASN A 184 -15.03 10.45 -8.62
N GLY A 185 -15.81 11.52 -8.65
CA GLY A 185 -17.12 11.56 -9.32
C GLY A 185 -18.31 11.09 -8.48
N THR A 186 -18.10 10.73 -7.21
CA THR A 186 -19.17 10.26 -6.31
C THR A 186 -19.70 11.37 -5.37
N ASN A 187 -19.03 12.52 -5.28
CA ASN A 187 -19.24 13.55 -4.25
C ASN A 187 -19.09 13.02 -2.80
N ILE A 188 -18.50 11.84 -2.62
CA ILE A 188 -18.18 11.28 -1.31
C ILE A 188 -16.79 11.78 -0.97
N SER A 189 -16.73 12.81 -0.13
CA SER A 189 -15.46 13.25 0.48
C SER A 189 -15.23 12.44 1.74
N LEU A 190 -14.12 11.71 1.79
CA LEU A 190 -13.63 11.16 3.03
C LEU A 190 -12.90 12.27 3.81
N PRO A 191 -13.09 12.37 5.13
CA PRO A 191 -12.30 13.28 5.93
C PRO A 191 -10.84 12.84 5.94
N ALA A 192 -9.93 13.76 6.26
CA ALA A 192 -8.58 13.40 6.68
C ALA A 192 -8.67 12.40 7.85
N GLN A 193 -8.04 11.24 7.71
CA GLN A 193 -8.17 10.14 8.65
C GLN A 193 -6.92 9.26 8.67
N ASP A 194 -6.79 8.50 9.75
CA ASP A 194 -5.74 7.50 9.89
C ASP A 194 -6.24 6.17 9.34
N LEU A 195 -5.49 5.61 8.40
CA LEU A 195 -5.60 4.26 7.90
C LEU A 195 -4.63 3.39 8.67
N ILE A 196 -5.11 2.64 9.67
CA ILE A 196 -4.27 1.78 10.50
C ILE A 196 -4.37 0.32 10.05
N ILE A 197 -3.22 -0.32 9.92
CA ILE A 197 -3.05 -1.72 9.50
C ILE A 197 -2.72 -2.55 10.74
N ASP A 198 -3.56 -3.54 11.04
CA ASP A 198 -3.39 -4.42 12.20
C ASP A 198 -3.58 -5.91 11.82
N PRO A 199 -2.55 -6.77 11.98
CA PRO A 199 -1.17 -6.43 12.37
C PRO A 199 -0.43 -5.59 11.30
N PRO A 200 0.60 -4.81 11.68
CA PRO A 200 1.36 -4.00 10.72
C PRO A 200 2.07 -4.88 9.67
N VAL A 201 2.33 -4.31 8.49
CA VAL A 201 3.07 -5.01 7.43
C VAL A 201 4.53 -5.17 7.84
N ASP A 202 4.99 -6.42 7.87
CA ASP A 202 6.36 -6.78 8.23
C ASP A 202 7.29 -6.73 7.01
N PHE A 203 8.34 -5.93 7.10
CA PHE A 203 9.42 -5.85 6.11
C PHE A 203 10.62 -6.71 6.50
N GLY A 204 10.59 -7.40 7.64
CA GLY A 204 11.65 -8.26 8.15
C GLY A 204 12.56 -7.57 9.14
N GLY A 205 13.53 -8.31 9.68
CA GLY A 205 14.45 -7.83 10.70
C GLY A 205 15.91 -8.11 10.36
N ALA A 206 16.61 -8.79 11.28
CA ALA A 206 17.99 -9.21 11.08
C ALA A 206 18.08 -10.50 10.24
N ASP A 207 19.27 -10.76 9.69
CA ASP A 207 19.64 -12.00 8.99
C ASP A 207 18.86 -12.28 7.69
N LEU A 208 18.37 -11.23 7.04
CA LEU A 208 17.62 -11.33 5.79
C LEU A 208 18.53 -11.78 4.64
N SER A 209 17.97 -12.58 3.72
CA SER A 209 18.68 -13.11 2.56
C SER A 209 18.00 -12.78 1.23
N ILE A 210 18.78 -12.65 0.15
CA ILE A 210 18.20 -12.56 -1.20
C ILE A 210 17.38 -13.81 -1.51
N GLY A 211 16.16 -13.62 -2.01
CA GLY A 211 15.15 -14.64 -2.27
C GLY A 211 14.19 -14.86 -1.10
N GLU A 212 14.42 -14.23 0.06
CA GLU A 212 13.49 -14.28 1.18
C GLU A 212 12.18 -13.56 0.86
N VAL A 213 11.08 -14.20 1.26
CA VAL A 213 9.72 -13.69 1.06
C VAL A 213 9.04 -13.60 2.41
N ILE A 214 8.64 -12.40 2.77
CA ILE A 214 7.89 -12.10 3.98
C ILE A 214 6.46 -11.82 3.56
N SER A 215 5.50 -12.48 4.20
CA SER A 215 4.08 -12.34 3.89
C SER A 215 3.31 -11.93 5.14
N THR A 216 2.51 -10.88 5.02
CA THR A 216 1.65 -10.39 6.09
C THR A 216 0.20 -10.38 5.61
N THR A 217 -0.71 -10.86 6.46
CA THR A 217 -2.15 -10.65 6.29
C THR A 217 -2.63 -9.75 7.43
N ALA A 218 -3.28 -8.65 7.08
CA ALA A 218 -3.70 -7.63 8.03
C ALA A 218 -5.14 -7.21 7.79
N SER A 219 -5.80 -6.76 8.86
CA SER A 219 -7.03 -6.00 8.74
C SER A 219 -6.68 -4.52 8.59
N VAL A 220 -7.43 -3.81 7.76
CA VAL A 220 -7.31 -2.37 7.61
C VAL A 220 -8.70 -1.77 7.80
N SER A 221 -8.83 -0.81 8.70
CA SER A 221 -10.10 -0.12 8.93
C SER A 221 -10.04 1.36 8.57
N VAL A 222 -11.17 1.86 8.07
CA VAL A 222 -11.38 3.24 7.64
C VAL A 222 -12.72 3.72 8.18
N ILE A 223 -12.80 4.95 8.69
CA ILE A 223 -14.06 5.55 9.15
C ILE A 223 -14.57 6.53 8.08
N ALA A 224 -15.55 6.09 7.29
CA ALA A 224 -16.17 6.93 6.27
C ALA A 224 -17.49 7.50 6.76
N ASP A 225 -17.72 8.81 6.62
CA ASP A 225 -19.09 9.36 6.71
C ASP A 225 -19.81 9.07 5.38
N ILE A 226 -20.80 8.18 5.42
CA ILE A 226 -21.55 7.72 4.26
C ILE A 226 -22.98 8.25 4.37
N PRO A 227 -23.36 9.37 3.72
CA PRO A 227 -24.73 9.87 3.78
C PRO A 227 -25.75 8.89 3.20
N PRO A 228 -26.95 8.73 3.81
CA PRO A 228 -27.43 9.32 5.06
C PRO A 228 -27.14 8.44 6.30
N PHE A 229 -26.26 7.44 6.18
CA PHE A 229 -25.97 6.43 7.19
C PHE A 229 -25.02 6.94 8.29
N GLY A 230 -24.35 8.07 8.08
CA GLY A 230 -23.39 8.64 9.03
C GLY A 230 -22.05 7.92 8.97
N GLU A 231 -21.25 8.04 10.03
CA GLU A 231 -19.96 7.35 10.16
C GLU A 231 -20.13 5.83 10.15
N GLN A 232 -19.44 5.17 9.22
CA GLN A 232 -19.35 3.73 9.06
C GLN A 232 -17.88 3.31 9.09
N GLU A 233 -17.60 2.21 9.79
CA GLU A 233 -16.31 1.56 9.71
C GLU A 233 -16.31 0.59 8.52
N ILE A 234 -15.41 0.82 7.57
CA ILE A 234 -15.16 -0.08 6.45
C ILE A 234 -13.90 -0.88 6.79
N VAL A 235 -14.02 -2.20 6.79
CA VAL A 235 -12.90 -3.12 7.06
C VAL A 235 -12.50 -3.83 5.78
N ALA A 236 -11.21 -3.76 5.45
CA ALA A 236 -10.57 -4.48 4.37
C ALA A 236 -9.59 -5.51 4.93
N THR A 237 -9.34 -6.59 4.19
CA THR A 237 -8.21 -7.48 4.44
C THR A 237 -7.09 -7.15 3.47
N ALA A 238 -5.93 -6.74 3.98
CA ALA A 238 -4.72 -6.53 3.20
C ALA A 238 -3.81 -7.75 3.26
N TYR A 239 -3.21 -8.08 2.12
CA TYR A 239 -2.20 -9.10 1.93
C TYR A 239 -0.96 -8.42 1.37
N ALA A 240 0.12 -8.41 2.14
CA ALA A 240 1.39 -7.83 1.72
C ALA A 240 2.43 -8.93 1.55
N THR A 241 3.24 -8.82 0.50
CA THR A 241 4.43 -9.64 0.29
C THR A 241 5.62 -8.73 0.04
N VAL A 242 6.70 -8.92 0.79
CA VAL A 242 7.97 -8.25 0.61
C VAL A 242 8.99 -9.31 0.21
N THR A 243 9.58 -9.17 -0.97
CA THR A 243 10.58 -10.10 -1.50
C THR A 243 11.90 -9.38 -1.68
N TYR A 244 12.97 -9.88 -1.09
CA TYR A 244 14.32 -9.38 -1.29
C TYR A 244 14.89 -9.97 -2.58
N SER A 245 14.55 -9.38 -3.72
CA SER A 245 14.64 -10.05 -5.01
C SER A 245 16.05 -10.12 -5.59
N GLU A 246 16.88 -9.09 -5.36
CA GLU A 246 18.20 -9.01 -6.00
C GLU A 246 19.20 -8.19 -5.19
N PHE A 247 20.47 -8.63 -5.19
CA PHE A 247 21.60 -7.82 -4.77
C PHE A 247 22.29 -7.25 -6.01
N LEU A 248 22.38 -5.93 -6.07
CA LEU A 248 22.97 -5.17 -7.16
C LEU A 248 24.33 -4.64 -6.72
N PRO A 249 25.45 -5.20 -7.23
CA PRO A 249 26.78 -4.70 -6.90
C PRO A 249 26.97 -3.23 -7.26
N THR A 250 26.28 -2.78 -8.32
CA THR A 250 26.23 -1.38 -8.75
C THR A 250 24.83 -1.02 -9.24
N PHE A 251 24.41 0.21 -8.96
CA PHE A 251 23.14 0.78 -9.39
C PHE A 251 23.30 2.28 -9.69
N SER A 252 23.08 2.70 -10.92
CA SER A 252 23.31 4.07 -11.35
C SER A 252 22.04 4.93 -11.30
N THR A 253 22.17 6.14 -10.76
CA THR A 253 21.13 7.18 -10.72
C THR A 253 21.69 8.50 -11.26
N GLU A 254 20.89 9.58 -11.24
CA GLU A 254 21.37 10.92 -11.55
C GLU A 254 22.42 11.45 -10.56
N LEU A 255 22.43 10.96 -9.32
CA LEU A 255 23.41 11.35 -8.30
C LEU A 255 24.74 10.58 -8.41
N GLY A 256 24.80 9.53 -9.23
CA GLY A 256 25.98 8.70 -9.40
C GLY A 256 25.69 7.20 -9.25
N GLU A 257 26.77 6.45 -9.10
CA GLU A 257 26.72 5.00 -8.87
C GLU A 257 26.65 4.70 -7.37
N PHE A 258 25.66 3.88 -6.99
CA PHE A 258 25.55 3.29 -5.66
C PHE A 258 26.03 1.84 -5.73
N THR A 259 26.89 1.44 -4.80
CA THR A 259 27.35 0.05 -4.66
C THR A 259 26.52 -0.71 -3.65
N ASP A 260 26.41 -2.03 -3.79
CA ASP A 260 25.74 -2.91 -2.82
C ASP A 260 24.28 -2.51 -2.52
N VAL A 261 23.50 -2.27 -3.58
CA VAL A 261 22.07 -1.92 -3.49
C VAL A 261 21.23 -3.19 -3.42
N ILE A 262 20.21 -3.19 -2.57
CA ILE A 262 19.24 -4.28 -2.50
C ILE A 262 17.97 -3.86 -3.22
N LYS A 263 17.48 -4.72 -4.11
CA LYS A 263 16.17 -4.59 -4.73
C LYS A 263 15.15 -5.38 -3.92
N LEU A 264 14.12 -4.69 -3.44
CA LEU A 264 12.94 -5.29 -2.82
C LEU A 264 11.77 -5.21 -3.78
N SER A 265 11.00 -6.27 -3.89
CA SER A 265 9.71 -6.27 -4.58
C SER A 265 8.60 -6.31 -3.52
N VAL A 266 7.76 -5.28 -3.51
CA VAL A 266 6.65 -5.14 -2.57
C VAL A 266 5.35 -5.26 -3.34
N ASN A 267 4.55 -6.27 -2.99
CA ASN A 267 3.20 -6.42 -3.50
C ASN A 267 2.20 -6.30 -2.36
N ILE A 268 1.19 -5.47 -2.54
CA ILE A 268 0.09 -5.34 -1.59
C ILE A 268 -1.21 -5.56 -2.34
N ARG A 269 -2.08 -6.41 -1.79
CA ARG A 269 -3.43 -6.64 -2.28
C ARG A 269 -4.41 -6.39 -1.15
N ALA A 270 -5.34 -5.46 -1.32
CA ALA A 270 -6.42 -5.24 -0.37
C ALA A 270 -7.73 -5.75 -0.94
N VAL A 271 -8.49 -6.44 -0.11
CA VAL A 271 -9.79 -7.01 -0.45
C VAL A 271 -10.81 -6.47 0.54
N VAL A 272 -11.80 -5.74 0.03
CA VAL A 272 -12.93 -5.25 0.81
C VAL A 272 -14.10 -6.21 0.56
N ASP A 273 -14.51 -6.94 1.59
CA ASP A 273 -15.69 -7.81 1.52
C ASP A 273 -16.94 -6.96 1.78
N LEU A 274 -17.68 -6.66 0.72
CA LEU A 274 -18.98 -5.98 0.77
C LEU A 274 -20.17 -6.96 0.64
N GLY A 275 -19.92 -8.27 0.76
CA GLY A 275 -20.94 -9.32 0.81
C GLY A 275 -21.56 -9.77 -0.52
N LEU A 276 -21.28 -9.11 -1.65
CA LEU A 276 -21.74 -9.57 -2.98
C LEU A 276 -20.68 -9.52 -4.09
N THR A 277 -19.69 -8.64 -3.98
CA THR A 277 -18.49 -8.62 -4.82
C THR A 277 -17.32 -8.14 -3.99
N ASP A 278 -16.23 -8.88 -4.01
CA ASP A 278 -14.96 -8.44 -3.43
C ASP A 278 -14.45 -7.25 -4.24
N LEU A 279 -14.25 -6.11 -3.59
CA LEU A 279 -13.56 -5.00 -4.23
C LEU A 279 -12.08 -5.18 -3.94
N GLU A 280 -11.35 -5.50 -5.01
CA GLU A 280 -9.94 -5.82 -4.93
C GLU A 280 -9.10 -4.66 -5.45
N THR A 281 -8.03 -4.38 -4.71
CA THR A 281 -7.00 -3.42 -5.07
C THR A 281 -5.67 -4.11 -5.03
N GLU A 282 -4.84 -3.84 -6.03
CA GLU A 282 -3.53 -4.47 -6.14
C GLU A 282 -2.45 -3.44 -6.47
N PHE A 283 -1.46 -3.36 -5.60
CA PHE A 283 -0.20 -2.69 -5.80
C PHE A 283 0.83 -3.78 -6.07
N LEU A 284 1.02 -4.16 -7.33
CA LEU A 284 1.88 -5.28 -7.72
C LEU A 284 3.15 -4.80 -8.43
N ASN A 285 4.20 -5.63 -8.33
CA ASN A 285 5.46 -5.52 -9.04
C ASN A 285 6.28 -4.25 -8.76
N ASN A 286 5.99 -3.56 -7.66
CA ASN A 286 6.71 -2.35 -7.29
C ASN A 286 8.05 -2.71 -6.68
N CYS A 287 9.10 -2.08 -7.18
CA CYS A 287 10.46 -2.36 -6.74
C CYS A 287 11.06 -1.15 -6.03
N PHE A 288 11.63 -1.40 -4.85
CA PHE A 288 12.34 -0.42 -4.04
C PHE A 288 13.81 -0.77 -4.07
N TYR A 289 14.66 0.23 -4.30
CA TYR A 289 16.11 0.07 -4.33
C TYR A 289 16.67 0.76 -3.10
N VAL A 290 17.25 0.00 -2.18
CA VAL A 290 17.75 0.54 -0.91
C VAL A 290 19.25 0.35 -0.79
N LYS A 291 19.91 1.32 -0.17
CA LYS A 291 21.34 1.34 0.10
C LYS A 291 21.59 1.50 1.60
N GLU A 292 22.47 0.66 2.13
CA GLU A 292 22.92 0.72 3.52
C GLU A 292 23.42 2.13 3.89
N GLY A 293 22.97 2.64 5.03
CA GLY A 293 23.32 3.96 5.56
C GLY A 293 22.74 5.12 4.76
N VAL A 294 22.03 4.87 3.66
CA VAL A 294 21.46 5.88 2.78
C VAL A 294 19.94 5.84 2.80
N GLY A 295 19.34 4.65 2.74
CA GLY A 295 17.89 4.51 2.60
C GLY A 295 17.48 4.17 1.17
N LEU A 296 16.31 4.66 0.79
CA LEU A 296 15.71 4.47 -0.53
C LEU A 296 16.41 5.34 -1.59
N VAL A 297 17.00 4.72 -2.60
CA VAL A 297 17.73 5.40 -3.69
C VAL A 297 16.95 5.43 -5.01
N ALA A 298 16.00 4.51 -5.20
CA ALA A 298 15.06 4.55 -6.30
C ALA A 298 13.79 3.76 -6.03
N ILE A 299 12.74 4.07 -6.78
CA ILE A 299 11.46 3.38 -6.80
C ILE A 299 11.10 3.14 -8.26
N ASP A 300 10.89 1.87 -8.61
CA ASP A 300 10.40 1.46 -9.92
C ASP A 300 8.95 1.00 -9.75
N LEU A 301 8.02 1.83 -10.20
CA LEU A 301 6.59 1.60 -10.09
C LEU A 301 6.11 0.93 -11.36
N ASP A 302 5.26 -0.09 -11.23
CA ASP A 302 4.77 -0.83 -12.39
C ASP A 302 4.02 0.12 -13.36
N PRO A 303 4.45 0.27 -14.62
CA PRO A 303 3.79 1.15 -15.58
C PRO A 303 2.36 0.67 -15.92
N GLU A 304 2.02 -0.61 -15.72
CA GLU A 304 0.66 -1.12 -15.90
C GLU A 304 -0.31 -0.55 -14.86
N THR A 305 0.19 -0.13 -13.69
CA THR A 305 -0.58 0.60 -12.67
C THR A 305 -0.67 2.11 -12.94
N GLY A 306 -0.18 2.58 -14.10
CA GLY A 306 -0.13 4.00 -14.42
C GLY A 306 0.97 4.76 -13.66
N GLY A 307 1.95 4.05 -13.09
CA GLY A 307 3.17 4.62 -12.52
C GLY A 307 4.08 5.21 -13.61
N ALA A 308 4.80 6.28 -13.27
CA ALA A 308 5.85 6.83 -14.11
C ALA A 308 7.08 5.90 -14.12
N ASP A 309 7.95 6.13 -15.10
CA ASP A 309 9.32 5.63 -15.18
C ASP A 309 10.04 5.64 -13.82
N LEU A 310 11.01 4.72 -13.62
CA LEU A 310 11.96 4.67 -12.51
C LEU A 310 12.20 6.06 -11.87
N LEU A 311 11.69 6.25 -10.67
CA LEU A 311 11.99 7.42 -9.85
C LEU A 311 13.32 7.18 -9.17
N THR A 312 14.31 8.00 -9.46
CA THR A 312 15.56 7.95 -8.73
C THR A 312 15.62 9.11 -7.77
N ILE A 313 16.45 8.96 -6.76
CA ILE A 313 16.88 10.11 -6.00
C ILE A 313 17.48 11.16 -6.95
N SER A 314 17.03 12.40 -6.82
CA SER A 314 17.35 13.51 -7.73
C SER A 314 17.94 14.68 -6.95
N ASP A 315 18.75 15.48 -7.63
CA ASP A 315 19.57 16.59 -7.11
C ASP A 315 18.94 17.32 -5.90
N GLY A 316 19.66 17.29 -4.76
CA GLY A 316 19.18 17.79 -3.47
C GLY A 316 19.44 16.82 -2.32
N GLU A 317 20.60 17.01 -1.67
CA GLU A 317 21.04 16.52 -0.36
C GLU A 317 20.12 15.47 0.31
N ILE A 318 20.56 14.21 0.32
CA ILE A 318 20.11 13.30 1.37
C ILE A 318 20.59 13.92 2.66
N PHE A 319 19.67 14.33 3.52
CA PHE A 319 20.04 14.71 4.87
C PHE A 319 19.82 13.50 5.75
N ILE A 320 20.80 13.16 6.58
CA ILE A 320 20.60 12.23 7.70
C ILE A 320 20.87 13.04 8.96
N ASN A 321 19.86 13.13 9.83
CA ASN A 321 19.94 13.95 11.04
C ASN A 321 20.35 15.42 10.73
N GLY A 322 19.76 15.99 9.67
CA GLY A 322 20.04 17.37 9.22
C GLY A 322 21.44 17.61 8.66
N SER A 323 22.25 16.57 8.46
CA SER A 323 23.58 16.67 7.83
C SER A 323 23.52 16.10 6.41
N PRO A 324 24.05 16.82 5.39
CA PRO A 324 24.07 16.29 4.03
C PRO A 324 24.99 15.06 3.98
N VAL A 325 24.49 13.98 3.38
CA VAL A 325 25.27 12.79 3.05
C VAL A 325 26.02 13.11 1.77
N GLU A 326 27.34 13.17 1.87
CA GLU A 326 28.18 13.28 0.69
C GLU A 326 28.12 11.93 -0.05
N ILE A 327 27.38 11.88 -1.16
CA ILE A 327 27.43 10.76 -2.09
C ILE A 327 28.76 10.91 -2.83
N LEU A 328 29.82 10.37 -2.24
CA LEU A 328 31.09 10.27 -2.92
C LEU A 328 30.95 9.22 -4.01
N PRO A 329 31.13 9.57 -5.30
CA PRO A 329 31.37 8.54 -6.30
C PRO A 329 32.67 7.83 -5.90
N GLU A 330 32.58 6.54 -5.55
CA GLU A 330 33.78 5.71 -5.32
C GLU A 330 34.62 5.57 -6.60
#